data_AF-A0A0G0PW88-F1
#
_entry.id   AF-A0A0G0PW88-F1
#
_cell.length_a   1.000
_cell.length_b   1.000
_cell.length_c   1.000
_cell.angle_alpha   90.00
_cell.angle_beta   90.00
_cell.angle_gamma   90.00
#
_symmetry.space_group_name_H-M   'P 1'
#
loop_
_entity.id
_entity.type
_entity.pdbx_description
1 polymer ?
#
loop_
_entity_poly.entity_id
_entity_poly.type
_entity_poly.pdbx_seq_one_letter_code
_entity_poly.pdbx_strand_id
1 'polypeptide(L)' 'MEILSSFPDQTFLVIKVILIVLVAFYTIFSVVLIKQVSLMTQTVQMALSKSIKAVAVLHFFVSLGLLIFVLFA' A
#
# COMPACT_ATOMS: atom_id res chain seq x y z
N MET A 1 -19.05 -14.73 9.27
CA MET A 1 -19.78 -14.39 8.02
C MET A 1 -21.11 -13.70 8.30
N GLU A 2 -21.86 -14.05 9.36
CA GLU A 2 -23.16 -13.44 9.69
C GLU A 2 -23.14 -11.93 9.99
N ILE A 3 -22.05 -11.40 10.56
CA ILE A 3 -21.93 -9.97 10.91
C ILE A 3 -21.76 -9.08 9.67
N LEU A 4 -21.21 -9.61 8.58
CA LEU A 4 -21.05 -8.84 7.34
C LEU A 4 -22.38 -8.74 6.59
N SER A 5 -23.20 -9.79 6.61
CA SER A 5 -24.54 -9.78 5.99
C SER A 5 -25.57 -8.89 6.68
N SER A 6 -25.29 -8.38 7.89
CA SER A 6 -26.21 -7.49 8.61
C SER A 6 -26.06 -6.00 8.27
N PHE A 7 -25.06 -5.62 7.48
CA PHE A 7 -24.88 -4.22 7.07
C PHE A 7 -25.67 -3.90 5.79
N PRO A 8 -26.35 -2.74 5.72
CA PRO A 8 -26.99 -2.27 4.49
C PRO A 8 -25.97 -2.12 3.35
N ASP A 9 -26.38 -2.38 2.11
CA ASP A 9 -25.52 -2.26 0.92
C ASP A 9 -24.83 -0.89 0.79
N GLN A 10 -25.48 0.16 1.30
CA GLN A 10 -24.95 1.52 1.35
C GLN A 10 -23.72 1.65 2.26
N THR A 11 -23.69 0.93 3.38
CA THR A 11 -22.53 0.92 4.29
C THR A 11 -21.32 0.29 3.63
N PHE A 12 -21.51 -0.82 2.89
CA PHE A 12 -20.44 -1.44 2.12
C PHE A 12 -19.86 -0.52 1.05
N LEU A 13 -20.71 0.23 0.35
CA LEU A 13 -20.27 1.19 -0.66
C LEU A 13 -19.41 2.31 -0.04
N VAL A 14 -19.84 2.87 1.08
CA VAL A 14 -19.08 3.93 1.79
C VAL A 14 -17.71 3.40 2.24
N ILE A 15 -17.67 2.21 2.86
CA ILE A 15 -16.42 1.59 3.30
C ILE A 15 -15.48 1.36 2.10
N LYS A 16 -16.01 0.87 0.97
CA LYS A 16 -15.22 0.63 -0.24
C LYS A 16 -14.60 1.92 -0.78
N VAL A 17 -15.36 3.02 -0.85
CA VAL A 17 -14.84 4.31 -1.31
C VAL A 17 -13.73 4.82 -0.38
N ILE A 18 -13.92 4.73 0.94
CA ILE A 18 -12.89 5.12 1.92
C ILE A 18 -11.63 4.28 1.75
N LEU A 19 -11.76 2.97 1.58
CA LEU A 19 -10.63 2.07 1.34
C LEU A 19 -9.88 2.42 0.06
N ILE A 20 -10.58 2.68 -1.05
CA ILE A 20 -9.95 3.09 -2.33
C ILE A 20 -9.11 4.35 -2.11
N VAL A 21 -9.66 5.37 -1.44
CA VAL A 21 -8.95 6.62 -1.18
C VAL A 21 -7.71 6.37 -0.33
N LEU A 22 -7.83 5.63 0.78
CA LEU A 22 -6.70 5.33 1.66
C LEU A 22 -5.60 4.55 0.95
N VAL A 23 -5.96 3.51 0.19
CA VAL A 23 -5.00 2.68 -0.55
C VAL A 23 -4.35 3.48 -1.68
N ALA A 24 -5.08 4.37 -2.35
CA ALA A 24 -4.52 5.25 -3.37
C ALA A 24 -3.47 6.20 -2.77
N PHE A 25 -3.80 6.87 -1.66
CA PHE A 25 -2.83 7.70 -0.92
C PHE A 25 -1.62 6.90 -0.45
N TYR A 26 -1.83 5.69 0.08
CA TYR A 26 -0.74 4.82 0.52
C TYR A 26 0.16 4.38 -0.63
N THR A 27 -0.42 4.11 -1.80
CA THR A 27 0.33 3.74 -3.02
C THR A 27 1.23 4.90 -3.45
N ILE A 28 0.72 6.13 -3.46
CA ILE A 28 1.53 7.33 -3.73
C ILE A 28 2.65 7.48 -2.68
N PHE A 29 2.30 7.31 -1.40
CA PHE A 29 3.26 7.36 -0.30
C PHE A 29 4.37 6.30 -0.43
N SER A 30 4.07 5.12 -0.95
CA SER A 30 5.07 4.07 -1.14
C SER A 30 6.17 4.44 -2.17
N VAL A 31 5.88 5.34 -3.11
CA VAL A 31 6.92 5.94 -3.98
C VAL A 31 7.87 6.83 -3.17
N VAL A 32 7.33 7.61 -2.23
CA VAL A 32 8.13 8.44 -1.32
C VAL A 32 9.02 7.56 -0.44
N LEU A 33 8.51 6.42 0.03
CA LEU A 33 9.30 5.44 0.80
C LEU A 33 10.50 4.91 0.01
N ILE A 34 10.36 4.62 -1.29
CA ILE A 34 11.50 4.20 -2.12
C ILE A 34 12.61 5.26 -2.09
N LYS A 35 12.24 6.54 -2.24
CA LYS A 35 13.20 7.65 -2.17
C LYS A 35 13.87 7.75 -0.80
N GLN A 36 13.10 7.61 0.27
CA GLN A 36 13.63 7.64 1.65
C GLN A 36 14.60 6.48 1.90
N VAL A 37 14.25 5.26 1.50
CA VAL A 37 15.13 4.10 1.59
C VAL A 37 16.40 4.32 0.78
N SER A 38 16.30 4.89 -0.43
CA SER A 38 17.47 5.19 -1.24
C SER A 38 18.41 6.19 -0.56
N LEU A 39 17.87 7.26 0.05
CA LEU A 39 18.67 8.26 0.80
C LEU A 39 19.27 7.66 2.08
N MET A 40 18.50 6.90 2.86
CA MET A 40 18.95 6.26 4.09
C MET A 40 20.14 5.31 3.85
N THR A 41 20.07 4.52 2.77
CA THR A 41 21.17 3.58 2.43
C THR A 41 22.45 4.26 1.94
N GLN A 42 22.45 5.57 1.67
CA GLN A 42 23.66 6.33 1.37
C GLN A 42 24.40 6.76 2.64
N THR A 43 23.69 6.93 3.75
CA THR A 43 24.27 7.41 5.02
C THR A 43 24.55 6.25 5.98
N VAL A 44 23.69 5.24 6.01
CA VAL A 44 23.84 4.07 6.87
C VAL A 44 24.39 2.93 6.03
N GLN A 45 25.66 2.60 6.24
CA GLN A 45 26.33 1.50 5.56
C GLN A 45 25.85 0.16 6.15
N MET A 46 24.72 -0.32 5.66
CA MET A 46 24.15 -1.61 6.06
C MET A 46 24.57 -2.70 5.08
N ALA A 47 24.93 -3.88 5.61
CA ALA A 47 25.24 -5.07 4.81
C ALA A 47 24.11 -5.45 3.82
N LEU A 48 22.87 -5.10 4.14
CA LEU A 48 21.67 -5.43 3.37
C LEU A 48 21.06 -4.24 2.59
N SER A 49 21.81 -3.16 2.39
CA SER A 49 21.34 -1.95 1.70
C SER A 49 20.66 -2.23 0.34
N LYS A 50 21.24 -3.11 -0.49
CA LYS A 50 20.66 -3.53 -1.78
C LYS A 50 19.33 -4.27 -1.61
N SER A 51 19.27 -5.20 -0.65
CA SER A 51 18.05 -5.97 -0.37
C SER A 51 16.92 -5.08 0.14
N ILE A 52 17.23 -4.11 1.03
CA ILE A 52 16.23 -3.17 1.56
C ILE A 52 15.66 -2.30 0.44
N LYS A 53 16.49 -1.83 -0.52
CA LYS A 53 15.99 -1.14 -1.73
C LYS A 53 15.07 -2.02 -2.55
N ALA A 54 15.42 -3.28 -2.77
CA ALA A 54 14.59 -4.21 -3.53
C ALA A 54 13.24 -4.45 -2.84
N VAL A 55 13.23 -4.61 -1.51
CA VAL A 55 12.00 -4.75 -0.72
C VAL A 55 11.13 -3.50 -0.82
N ALA A 56 11.71 -2.30 -0.82
CA ALA A 56 10.94 -1.06 -0.98
C ALA A 56 10.25 -0.98 -2.35
N VAL A 57 10.94 -1.41 -3.42
CA VAL A 57 10.36 -1.47 -4.77
C VAL A 57 9.27 -2.56 -4.85
N LEU A 58 9.52 -3.74 -4.28
CA LEU A 58 8.52 -4.81 -4.22
C LEU A 58 7.27 -4.36 -3.44
N HIS A 59 7.46 -3.65 -2.33
CA HIS A 59 6.37 -3.11 -1.53
C HIS A 59 5.49 -2.13 -2.31
N PHE A 60 6.07 -1.29 -3.19
CA PHE A 60 5.30 -0.45 -4.11
C PHE A 60 4.47 -1.28 -5.10
N PHE A 61 5.01 -2.37 -5.65
CA PHE A 61 4.21 -3.24 -6.53
C PHE A 61 3.08 -3.95 -5.78
N VAL A 62 3.31 -4.33 -4.51
CA VAL A 62 2.26 -4.90 -3.65
C VAL A 62 1.17 -3.87 -3.35
N SER A 63 1.53 -2.62 -3.02
CA SER A 63 0.54 -1.56 -2.78
C SER A 63 -0.27 -1.23 -4.03
N LEU A 64 0.38 -1.20 -5.20
CA LEU A 64 -0.27 -1.02 -6.49
C LEU A 64 -1.22 -2.19 -6.81
N GLY A 65 -0.79 -3.43 -6.56
CA GLY A 65 -1.63 -4.61 -6.70
C GLY A 65 -2.85 -4.58 -5.79
N LEU A 66 -2.68 -4.12 -4.55
CA LEU A 66 -3.78 -3.93 -3.60
C LEU A 66 -4.76 -2.85 -4.07
N LEU A 67 -4.27 -1.74 -4.64
CA LEU A 67 -5.13 -0.70 -5.21
C LEU A 67 -5.99 -1.25 -6.34
N ILE A 68 -5.39 -2.00 -7.26
CA ILE A 68 -6.12 -2.66 -8.35
C ILE A 68 -7.14 -3.64 -7.77
N PHE A 69 -6.74 -4.47 -6.81
CA PHE A 69 -7.64 -5.42 -6.16
C PHE A 69 -8.86 -4.74 -5.55
N VAL A 70 -8.67 -3.67 -4.76
CA VAL A 70 -9.76 -2.95 -4.10
C VAL A 70 -10.67 -2.22 -5.09
N LEU A 71 -10.17 -1.81 -6.26
CA LEU A 71 -10.99 -1.22 -7.32
C LEU A 71 -11.96 -2.23 -7.95
N PHE A 72 -11.52 -3.48 -8.14
CA PHE A 72 -12.26 -4.49 -8.91
C PHE A 72 -12.92 -5.60 -8.08
N ALA A 73 -12.53 -5.79 -6.82
CA ALA A 73 -13.17 -6.71 -5.87
C ALA A 73 -14.51 -6.15 -5.37
#